data_AF-A0A2G3A766-F1
#
_entry.id   AF-A0A2G3A766-F1
#
_cell.length_a   1.000
_cell.length_b   1.000
_cell.length_c   1.000
_cell.angle_alpha   90.00
_cell.angle_beta   90.00
_cell.angle_gamma   90.00
#
_symmetry.space_group_name_H-M   'P 1'
#
loop_
_entity.id
_entity.type
_entity.pdbx_description
1 polymer ?
#
loop_
_entity_poly.entity_id
_entity_poly.type
_entity_poly.pdbx_seq_one_letter_code
_entity_poly.pdbx_strand_id
1 'polypeptide(L)'
;MESSEKHLSWIRKLYGYMASYVSKSPRAAYFNYRDLDLGVNNKGNTSNAQARIWGEKYFKNNFDRLVKVKTKVDPTNFFRNEQSIPPLLSKA
;
A
#
# COMPACT_ATOMS: atom_id res chain seq x y z
N MET A 1 15.14 22.39 -2.01
CA MET A 1 15.26 20.98 -2.46
C MET A 1 16.20 20.21 -1.54
N GLU A 2 17.42 20.69 -1.31
CA GLU A 2 18.39 20.02 -0.43
C GLU A 2 17.91 19.78 1.02
N SER A 3 17.16 20.71 1.63
CA SER A 3 16.61 20.54 2.98
C SER A 3 15.51 19.46 3.04
N SER A 4 14.63 19.39 2.04
CA SER A 4 13.55 18.39 1.99
C SER A 4 14.09 16.97 1.88
N GLU A 5 15.12 16.76 1.06
CA GLU A 5 15.79 15.46 0.91
C GLU A 5 16.46 15.00 2.20
N LYS A 6 17.11 15.93 2.93
CA LYS A 6 17.71 15.64 4.24
C LYS A 6 16.67 15.19 5.26
N HIS A 7 15.52 15.87 5.35
CA HIS A 7 14.44 15.50 6.27
C HIS A 7 13.81 14.13 5.90
N LEU A 8 13.57 13.86 4.61
CA LEU A 8 13.07 12.57 4.16
C LEU A 8 14.05 11.43 4.46
N SER A 9 15.35 11.66 4.21
CA SER A 9 16.41 10.71 4.56
C SER A 9 16.44 10.41 6.06
N TRP A 10 16.28 11.44 6.90
CA TRP A 10 16.24 11.29 8.36
C TRP A 10 15.05 10.43 8.81
N ILE A 11 13.83 10.69 8.33
CA ILE A 11 12.64 9.89 8.68
C ILE A 11 12.80 8.43 8.24
N ARG A 12 13.34 8.19 7.04
CA ARG A 12 13.60 6.82 6.54
C ARG A 12 14.62 6.07 7.39
N LYS A 13 15.69 6.74 7.83
CA LYS A 13 16.68 6.15 8.76
C LYS A 13 16.05 5.78 10.09
N LEU A 14 15.24 6.66 10.67
CA LEU A 14 14.51 6.39 11.90
C LEU A 14 13.53 5.21 11.72
N TYR A 15 12.78 5.17 10.62
CA TYR A 15 11.89 4.07 10.29
C TYR A 15 12.66 2.74 10.16
N GLY A 16 13.83 2.75 9.55
CA GLY A 16 14.73 1.58 9.48
C GLY A 16 15.19 1.12 10.87
N TYR A 17 15.69 2.04 11.69
CA TYR A 17 16.16 1.76 13.05
C TYR A 17 15.07 1.12 13.93
N MET A 18 13.83 1.58 13.82
CA MET A 18 12.71 1.09 14.62
C MET A 18 12.19 -0.30 14.22
N ALA A 19 12.67 -0.89 13.12
CA ALA A 19 12.12 -2.12 12.55
C ALA A 19 12.12 -3.32 13.52
N SER A 20 13.09 -3.39 14.44
CA SER A 20 13.19 -4.48 15.43
C SER A 20 12.21 -4.35 16.60
N TYR A 21 11.69 -3.15 16.87
CA TYR A 21 10.90 -2.83 18.07
C TYR A 21 9.40 -2.69 17.82
N VAL A 22 8.98 -2.57 16.56
CA VAL A 22 7.57 -2.40 16.18
C VAL A 22 6.94 -3.71 15.72
N SER A 23 5.64 -3.69 15.38
CA SER A 23 4.94 -4.83 14.80
C SER A 23 5.67 -5.45 13.61
N LYS A 24 5.56 -6.77 13.47
CA LYS A 24 6.19 -7.57 12.41
C LYS A 24 5.16 -8.54 11.83
N SER A 25 5.34 -8.88 10.56
CA SER A 25 4.53 -9.88 9.84
C SER A 25 3.00 -9.68 9.90
N PRO A 26 2.46 -8.55 9.39
CA PRO A 26 3.15 -7.46 8.70
C PRO A 26 3.58 -6.34 9.65
N ARG A 27 4.57 -5.55 9.22
CA ARG A 27 4.83 -4.24 9.84
C ARG A 27 3.66 -3.32 9.53
N ALA A 28 2.77 -3.13 10.50
CA ALA A 28 1.52 -2.41 10.33
C ALA A 28 1.76 -0.91 10.07
N ALA A 29 0.84 -0.31 9.32
CA ALA A 29 0.82 1.08 8.96
C ALA A 29 -0.61 1.62 9.04
N TYR A 30 -0.77 2.95 9.10
CA TYR A 30 -2.09 3.59 9.14
C TYR A 30 -2.34 4.35 7.84
N PHE A 31 -3.44 4.03 7.16
CA PHE A 31 -3.71 4.52 5.80
C PHE A 31 -3.80 6.05 5.69
N ASN A 32 -4.25 6.75 6.73
CA ASN A 32 -4.34 8.22 6.72
C ASN A 32 -2.97 8.90 6.80
N TYR A 33 -1.92 8.17 7.19
CA TYR A 33 -0.52 8.58 7.00
C TYR A 33 0.07 7.81 5.83
N ARG A 34 -0.37 8.15 4.62
CA ARG A 34 -0.02 7.43 3.40
C ARG A 34 1.48 7.46 3.14
N ASP A 35 2.07 6.28 3.05
CA ASP A 35 3.49 6.07 2.79
C ASP A 35 3.68 5.30 1.46
N LEU A 36 4.19 5.99 0.45
CA LEU A 36 4.49 5.42 -0.86
C LEU A 36 5.77 4.55 -0.85
N ASP A 37 6.63 4.68 0.17
CA ASP A 37 7.83 3.85 0.31
C ASP A 37 7.46 2.39 0.69
N LEU A 38 6.23 2.13 1.12
CA LEU A 38 5.71 0.77 1.37
C LEU A 38 5.44 -0.03 0.09
N GLY A 39 5.38 0.64 -1.06
CA GLY A 39 5.11 0.06 -2.37
C GLY A 39 4.00 0.81 -3.12
N VAL A 40 4.06 0.79 -4.45
CA VAL A 40 3.07 1.47 -5.30
C VAL A 40 2.53 0.52 -6.38
N ASN A 41 1.35 0.87 -6.87
CA ASN A 41 0.70 0.24 -8.00
C ASN A 41 1.44 0.57 -9.31
N ASN A 42 1.38 -0.34 -10.29
CA ASN A 42 1.91 -0.09 -11.62
C ASN A 42 1.02 0.89 -12.39
N LYS A 43 1.62 1.62 -13.34
CA LYS A 43 0.86 2.39 -14.32
C LYS A 43 0.05 1.43 -15.18
N GLY A 44 -1.28 1.51 -15.08
CA GLY A 44 -2.20 0.61 -15.79
C GLY A 44 -2.66 -0.53 -14.90
N ASN A 45 -2.15 -1.75 -15.14
CA ASN A 45 -2.64 -2.95 -14.49
C ASN A 45 -1.77 -3.37 -13.29
N THR A 46 -2.38 -3.44 -12.11
CA THR A 46 -1.70 -3.86 -10.88
C THR A 46 -2.24 -5.19 -10.41
N SER A 47 -1.36 -6.14 -10.14
CA SER A 47 -1.76 -7.43 -9.61
C SER A 47 -2.17 -7.32 -8.14
N ASN A 48 -3.14 -8.13 -7.73
CA ASN A 48 -3.53 -8.22 -6.33
C ASN A 48 -2.35 -8.65 -5.43
N ALA A 49 -1.44 -9.50 -5.95
CA ALA A 49 -0.25 -9.91 -5.22
C ALA A 49 0.71 -8.73 -4.92
N GLN A 50 0.90 -7.81 -5.86
CA GLN A 50 1.71 -6.61 -5.65
C GLN A 50 1.04 -5.66 -4.66
N ALA A 51 -0.27 -5.40 -4.84
CA ALA A 51 -1.00 -4.52 -3.93
C ALA A 51 -1.08 -5.07 -2.50
N ARG A 52 -1.04 -6.40 -2.33
CA ARG A 52 -1.04 -7.07 -1.03
C ARG A 52 0.16 -6.67 -0.16
N ILE A 53 1.32 -6.39 -0.76
CA ILE A 53 2.57 -6.04 -0.06
C ILE A 53 2.38 -4.80 0.84
N TRP A 54 1.76 -3.74 0.31
CA TRP A 54 1.42 -2.54 1.09
C TRP A 54 0.03 -2.67 1.73
N GLY A 55 -0.90 -3.36 1.08
CA GLY A 55 -2.29 -3.50 1.51
C GLY A 55 -2.45 -4.22 2.85
N GLU A 56 -1.70 -5.30 3.09
CA GLU A 56 -1.73 -6.00 4.38
C GLU A 56 -1.11 -5.17 5.51
N LYS A 57 -0.20 -4.24 5.21
CA LYS A 57 0.34 -3.33 6.24
C LYS A 57 -0.76 -2.38 6.75
N TYR A 58 -1.60 -1.85 5.87
CA TYR A 58 -2.69 -0.96 6.25
C TYR A 58 -3.92 -1.69 6.79
N PHE A 59 -4.30 -2.80 6.16
CA PHE A 59 -5.61 -3.42 6.39
C PHE A 59 -5.53 -4.82 7.03
N LYS A 60 -4.32 -5.39 7.17
CA LYS A 60 -4.11 -6.76 7.68
C LYS A 60 -5.03 -7.74 6.94
N ASN A 61 -5.69 -8.62 7.68
CA ASN A 61 -6.62 -9.63 7.20
C ASN A 61 -7.87 -9.04 6.49
N ASN A 62 -8.12 -7.73 6.60
CA ASN A 62 -9.26 -7.09 5.93
C ASN A 62 -9.02 -6.84 4.44
N PHE A 63 -7.76 -6.91 3.96
CA PHE A 63 -7.41 -6.62 2.57
C PHE A 63 -8.25 -7.43 1.57
N ASP A 64 -8.41 -8.73 1.81
CA ASP A 64 -9.15 -9.63 0.92
C ASP A 64 -10.64 -9.24 0.80
N ARG A 65 -11.26 -8.82 1.92
CA ARG A 65 -12.65 -8.33 1.90
C ARG A 65 -12.76 -7.03 1.13
N LEU A 66 -11.79 -6.13 1.28
CA LEU A 66 -11.78 -4.85 0.56
C LEU A 66 -11.61 -5.04 -0.95
N VAL A 67 -10.74 -5.96 -1.38
CA VAL A 67 -10.61 -6.34 -2.79
C VAL A 67 -11.93 -6.86 -3.36
N LYS A 68 -12.65 -7.72 -2.61
CA LYS A 68 -13.98 -8.21 -3.02
C LYS A 68 -14.99 -7.07 -3.17
N VAL A 69 -15.04 -6.14 -2.22
CA VAL A 69 -15.93 -4.97 -2.30
C VAL A 69 -15.57 -4.11 -3.50
N LYS A 70 -14.29 -3.76 -3.67
CA LYS A 70 -13.78 -3.00 -4.82
C LYS A 70 -14.18 -3.63 -6.15
N THR A 71 -14.00 -4.93 -6.28
CA THR A 71 -14.37 -5.70 -7.48
C THR A 71 -15.85 -5.57 -7.82
N LYS A 72 -16.72 -5.56 -6.80
CA LYS A 72 -18.17 -5.45 -7.01
C LYS A 72 -18.62 -4.03 -7.34
N VAL A 73 -18.06 -3.02 -6.67
CA VAL A 73 -18.53 -1.63 -6.77
C VAL A 73 -17.84 -0.83 -7.87
N ASP A 74 -16.62 -1.21 -8.25
CA ASP A 74 -15.81 -0.53 -9.27
C ASP A 74 -14.96 -1.55 -10.06
N PRO A 75 -15.60 -2.42 -10.87
CA PRO A 75 -14.93 -3.47 -11.62
C PRO A 75 -13.97 -2.94 -12.69
N THR A 76 -14.23 -1.76 -13.24
CA THR A 76 -13.37 -1.10 -14.25
C THR A 76 -12.19 -0.35 -13.63
N ASN A 77 -12.11 -0.34 -12.29
CA ASN A 77 -11.08 0.35 -11.51
C ASN A 77 -10.97 1.85 -11.84
N PHE A 78 -12.10 2.52 -12.02
CA PHE A 78 -12.15 3.95 -12.33
C PHE A 78 -11.58 4.79 -11.18
N PHE A 79 -11.98 4.49 -9.94
CA PHE A 79 -11.48 5.18 -8.75
C PHE A 79 -10.14 4.60 -8.31
N ARG A 80 -9.04 5.11 -8.87
CA ARG A 80 -7.69 4.59 -8.61
C ARG A 80 -6.66 5.66 -8.32
N ASN A 81 -5.61 5.28 -7.59
CA ASN A 81 -4.41 6.07 -7.32
C ASN A 81 -3.20 5.13 -7.12
N GLU A 82 -2.06 5.66 -6.70
CA GLU A 82 -0.79 4.95 -6.54
C GLU A 82 -0.85 3.80 -5.52
N GLN A 83 -1.82 3.80 -4.60
CA GLN A 83 -2.05 2.75 -3.60
C GLN A 83 -3.56 2.46 -3.44
N SER A 84 -4.32 2.51 -4.53
CA SER A 84 -5.73 2.11 -4.49
C SER A 84 -5.84 0.59 -4.52
N ILE A 85 -6.81 0.05 -3.79
CA ILE A 85 -7.10 -1.39 -3.80
C ILE A 85 -7.50 -1.78 -5.24
N PRO A 86 -6.81 -2.72 -5.89
CA PRO A 86 -7.18 -3.17 -7.23
C PRO A 86 -8.37 -4.13 -7.16
N PRO A 87 -9.23 -4.18 -8.19
CA PRO A 87 -10.21 -5.24 -8.32
C PRO A 87 -9.54 -6.58 -8.66
N LEU A 88 -10.26 -7.69 -8.46
CA LEU A 88 -9.87 -8.97 -9.03
C LEU A 88 -9.96 -8.85 -10.56
N LEU A 89 -8.85 -9.09 -11.25
CA LEU A 89 -8.87 -9.25 -12.70
C LEU A 89 -9.72 -10.48 -13.02
N SER A 90 -10.91 -10.27 -13.59
CA SER A 90 -11.58 -11.36 -14.30
C SER A 90 -10.67 -11.74 -15.46
N LYS A 91 -10.30 -13.02 -15.58
CA LYS A 91 -9.88 -13.53 -16.89
C LYS A 91 -11.05 -13.24 -17.84
N ALA A 92 -10.84 -12.31 -18.77
CA ALA A 92 -11.71 -12.21 -19.93
C ALA A 92 -11.57 -13.50 -20.75
#